data_AF-A0A2E8XBA7-F1
#
_entry.id   AF-A0A2E8XBA7-F1
#
_cell.length_a   1.000
_cell.length_b   1.000
_cell.length_c   1.000
_cell.angle_alpha   90.00
_cell.angle_beta   90.00
_cell.angle_gamma   90.00
#
_symmetry.space_group_name_H-M   'P 1'
#
loop_
_entity.id
_entity.type
_entity.pdbx_description
1 polymer ?
#
loop_
_entity_poly.entity_id
_entity_poly.type
_entity_poly.pdbx_seq_one_letter_code
_entity_poly.pdbx_strand_id
1 'polypeptide(L)'
;PGPITAMFIGSIGAIIMYFGTKMLESYGLDDVVGAIPVHMFAGIFGTLVVPLTNSETSFGTQFIGTASVCIFSFGLSWITFTLLKSTIGLRISKAAEKLGTDKAEVGVTAYSIRD
;
A
#
# COMPACT_ATOMS: atom_id res chain seq x y z
N PRO A 1 -2.13 -23.57 -5.72
CA PRO A 1 -3.01 -23.36 -6.91
C PRO A 1 -2.37 -23.96 -8.16
N GLY A 2 -3.16 -24.59 -9.05
CA GLY A 2 -2.69 -24.92 -10.40
C GLY A 2 -2.50 -23.66 -11.26
N PRO A 3 -1.77 -23.74 -12.39
CA PRO A 3 -1.43 -22.56 -13.21
C PRO A 3 -2.65 -21.73 -13.63
N ILE A 4 -3.72 -22.38 -14.09
CA ILE A 4 -4.95 -21.70 -14.52
C ILE A 4 -5.61 -20.94 -13.36
N THR A 5 -5.76 -21.58 -12.20
CA THR A 5 -6.33 -20.93 -11.01
C THR A 5 -5.47 -19.76 -10.54
N ALA A 6 -4.14 -19.90 -10.61
CA ALA A 6 -3.22 -18.80 -10.26
C ALA A 6 -3.39 -17.59 -11.21
N MET A 7 -3.55 -17.82 -12.51
CA MET A 7 -3.83 -16.75 -13.48
C MET A 7 -5.14 -16.02 -13.18
N PHE A 8 -6.19 -16.74 -12.81
CA PHE A 8 -7.47 -16.13 -12.42
C PHE A 8 -7.34 -15.29 -11.16
N ILE A 9 -6.71 -15.80 -10.10
CA ILE A 9 -6.48 -15.05 -8.86
C ILE A 9 -5.68 -13.78 -9.15
N GLY A 10 -4.59 -13.87 -9.93
CA GLY A 10 -3.79 -12.71 -10.32
C GLY A 10 -4.58 -11.66 -11.13
N SER A 11 -5.42 -12.12 -12.06
CA SER A 11 -6.27 -11.24 -12.87
C SER A 11 -7.29 -10.48 -12.01
N ILE A 12 -7.91 -11.14 -11.03
CA ILE A 12 -8.82 -10.47 -10.09
C ILE A 12 -8.05 -9.50 -9.19
N GLY A 13 -6.85 -9.87 -8.74
CA GLY A 13 -5.97 -8.98 -7.98
C GLY A 13 -5.64 -7.69 -8.75
N ALA A 14 -5.37 -7.78 -10.05
CA ALA A 14 -5.13 -6.61 -10.91
C ALA A 14 -6.36 -5.70 -11.03
N ILE A 15 -7.56 -6.28 -11.15
CA ILE A 15 -8.83 -5.53 -11.18
C ILE A 15 -9.05 -4.80 -9.84
N ILE A 16 -8.86 -5.50 -8.72
CA ILE A 16 -8.97 -4.93 -7.37
C ILE A 16 -8.00 -3.77 -7.18
N MET A 17 -6.74 -3.94 -7.62
CA MET A 17 -5.74 -2.89 -7.56
C MET A 17 -6.19 -1.67 -8.38
N TYR A 18 -6.59 -1.85 -9.65
CA TYR A 18 -6.98 -0.73 -10.52
C TYR A 18 -8.14 0.09 -9.92
N PHE A 19 -9.24 -0.57 -9.53
CA PHE A 19 -10.38 0.12 -8.94
C PHE A 19 -10.10 0.62 -7.53
N GLY A 20 -9.23 -0.05 -6.77
CA GLY A 20 -8.74 0.41 -5.48
C GLY A 20 -7.98 1.73 -5.59
N THR A 21 -7.12 1.87 -6.59
CA THR A 21 -6.42 3.13 -6.88
C THR A 21 -7.43 4.23 -7.20
N LYS A 22 -8.40 3.98 -8.09
CA LYS A 22 -9.44 4.98 -8.43
C LYS A 22 -10.31 5.36 -7.24
N MET A 23 -10.60 4.41 -6.35
CA MET A 23 -11.32 4.70 -5.12
C MET A 23 -10.52 5.64 -4.21
N LEU A 24 -9.23 5.37 -3.96
CA LEU A 24 -8.39 6.23 -3.13
C LEU A 24 -8.23 7.64 -3.73
N GLU A 25 -7.96 7.73 -5.04
CA GLU A 25 -7.91 8.99 -5.77
C GLU A 25 -9.22 9.79 -5.60
N SER A 26 -10.38 9.12 -5.69
CA SER A 26 -11.70 9.76 -5.54
C SER A 26 -11.95 10.31 -4.12
N TYR A 27 -11.24 9.77 -3.12
CA TYR A 27 -11.27 10.26 -1.74
C TYR A 27 -10.18 11.32 -1.46
N GLY A 28 -9.41 11.72 -2.48
CA GLY A 28 -8.29 12.65 -2.31
C GLY A 28 -7.13 12.05 -1.51
N LEU A 29 -7.03 10.72 -1.47
CA LEU A 29 -5.94 10.01 -0.81
C LEU A 29 -4.83 9.74 -1.82
N ASP A 30 -3.73 10.48 -1.67
CA ASP A 30 -2.54 10.40 -2.52
C ASP A 30 -1.60 9.26 -2.05
N ASP A 31 -1.92 8.04 -2.44
CA ASP A 31 -1.04 6.88 -2.31
C ASP A 31 -0.02 6.89 -3.45
N VAL A 32 1.08 7.61 -3.24
CA VAL A 32 2.09 7.98 -4.25
C VAL A 32 2.62 6.85 -5.13
N VAL A 33 2.61 5.60 -4.65
CA VAL A 33 3.08 4.42 -5.39
C VAL A 33 2.01 3.35 -5.57
N GLY A 34 0.77 3.61 -5.12
CA GLY A 34 -0.32 2.63 -5.15
C GLY A 34 -0.08 1.42 -4.23
N ALA A 35 0.63 1.61 -3.11
CA ALA A 35 0.98 0.54 -2.19
C ALA A 35 -0.26 -0.11 -1.56
N ILE A 36 -1.28 0.68 -1.21
CA ILE A 36 -2.51 0.19 -0.57
C ILE A 36 -3.31 -0.69 -1.54
N PRO A 37 -3.63 -0.27 -2.78
CA PRO A 37 -4.36 -1.12 -3.72
C PRO A 37 -3.62 -2.41 -4.09
N VAL A 38 -2.31 -2.34 -4.34
CA VAL A 38 -1.53 -3.51 -4.80
C VAL A 38 -1.17 -4.49 -3.68
N HIS A 39 -0.81 -4.00 -2.49
CA HIS A 39 -0.37 -4.87 -1.39
C HIS A 39 -1.49 -5.16 -0.38
N MET A 40 -2.30 -4.16 -0.02
CA MET A 40 -3.35 -4.36 0.98
C MET A 40 -4.62 -4.94 0.35
N PHE A 41 -5.24 -4.28 -0.63
CA PHE A 41 -6.53 -4.75 -1.18
C PHE A 41 -6.38 -6.07 -1.94
N ALA A 42 -5.45 -6.14 -2.90
CA ALA A 42 -5.19 -7.38 -3.62
C ALA A 42 -4.60 -8.47 -2.70
N GLY A 43 -3.84 -8.10 -1.68
CA GLY A 43 -3.33 -9.02 -0.66
C GLY A 43 -4.44 -9.64 0.19
N ILE A 44 -5.38 -8.83 0.69
CA ILE A 44 -6.57 -9.30 1.43
C ILE A 44 -7.36 -10.29 0.56
N PHE A 45 -7.61 -9.96 -0.72
CA PHE A 45 -8.26 -10.90 -1.61
C PHE A 45 -7.48 -12.20 -1.74
N GLY A 46 -6.17 -12.12 -2.02
CA GLY A 46 -5.28 -13.25 -2.19
C GLY A 46 -5.26 -14.19 -0.98
N THR A 47 -5.18 -13.65 0.24
CA THR A 47 -5.20 -14.45 1.48
C THR A 47 -6.56 -15.11 1.71
N LEU A 48 -7.65 -14.38 1.52
CA LEU A 48 -9.00 -14.90 1.72
C LEU A 48 -9.35 -16.05 0.77
N VAL A 49 -8.79 -16.09 -0.43
CA VAL A 49 -9.06 -17.15 -1.41
C VAL A 49 -8.10 -18.34 -1.36
N VAL A 50 -7.09 -18.33 -0.48
CA VAL A 50 -6.19 -19.49 -0.27
C VAL A 50 -6.93 -20.81 -0.05
N PRO A 51 -8.04 -20.89 0.74
CA PRO A 51 -8.75 -22.15 1.00
C PRO A 51 -9.37 -22.78 -0.26
N LEU A 52 -9.49 -22.04 -1.37
CA LEU A 52 -9.94 -22.61 -2.65
C LEU A 52 -8.94 -23.62 -3.24
N THR A 53 -7.67 -23.55 -2.85
CA THR A 53 -6.61 -24.39 -3.43
C THR A 53 -5.69 -25.03 -2.41
N ASN A 54 -5.90 -24.78 -1.11
CA ASN A 54 -5.17 -25.41 -0.03
C ASN A 54 -6.15 -25.89 1.06
N SER A 55 -6.26 -27.20 1.23
CA SER A 55 -7.14 -27.84 2.23
C SER A 55 -6.61 -27.79 3.66
N GLU A 56 -5.37 -27.35 3.88
CA GLU A 56 -4.77 -27.22 5.22
C GLU A 56 -5.25 -25.96 5.98
N THR A 57 -6.11 -25.15 5.35
CA THR A 57 -6.64 -23.92 5.94
C THR A 57 -8.12 -23.76 5.61
N SER A 58 -8.77 -22.78 6.24
CA SER A 58 -10.18 -22.47 6.05
C SER A 58 -10.39 -20.97 5.84
N PHE A 59 -11.56 -20.59 5.30
CA PHE A 59 -11.93 -19.18 5.15
C PHE A 59 -11.93 -18.45 6.49
N GLY A 60 -12.41 -19.10 7.56
CA GLY A 60 -12.39 -18.53 8.92
C GLY A 60 -10.97 -18.26 9.40
N THR A 61 -10.06 -19.21 9.22
CA THR A 61 -8.63 -19.06 9.58
C THR A 61 -7.99 -17.90 8.81
N GLN A 62 -8.18 -17.85 7.49
CA GLN A 62 -7.62 -16.78 6.65
C GLN A 62 -8.21 -15.41 6.98
N PHE A 63 -9.51 -15.35 7.28
CA PHE A 63 -10.15 -14.11 7.72
C PHE A 63 -9.56 -13.59 9.03
N ILE A 64 -9.46 -14.45 10.06
CA ILE A 64 -8.90 -14.06 11.36
C ILE A 64 -7.45 -13.60 11.20
N GLY A 65 -6.63 -14.34 10.43
CA GLY A 65 -5.24 -13.96 10.16
C GLY A 65 -5.12 -12.63 9.43
N THR A 66 -5.89 -12.46 8.36
CA THR A 66 -5.90 -11.22 7.56
C THR A 66 -6.36 -10.03 8.38
N ALA A 67 -7.47 -10.16 9.12
CA ALA A 67 -7.98 -9.10 9.98
C ALA A 67 -6.96 -8.72 11.08
N SER A 68 -6.33 -9.73 11.70
CA SER A 68 -5.29 -9.52 12.71
C SER A 68 -4.12 -8.70 12.16
N VAL A 69 -3.61 -9.06 10.98
CA VAL A 69 -2.51 -8.34 10.32
C VAL A 69 -2.92 -6.91 9.94
N CYS A 70 -4.11 -6.71 9.38
CA CYS A 70 -4.60 -5.39 9.02
C CYS A 70 -4.74 -4.47 10.24
N ILE A 71 -5.39 -4.95 11.31
CA ILE A 71 -5.60 -4.19 12.54
C ILE A 71 -4.28 -3.85 13.21
N PHE A 72 -3.39 -4.85 13.36
CA PHE A 72 -2.08 -4.64 13.96
C PHE A 72 -1.24 -3.64 13.16
N SER A 73 -1.13 -3.83 11.85
CA SER A 73 -0.29 -2.98 10.99
C SER A 73 -0.81 -1.56 10.90
N PHE A 74 -2.13 -1.37 10.72
CA PHE A 74 -2.74 -0.04 10.69
C PHE A 74 -2.63 0.66 12.04
N GLY A 75 -2.98 -0.04 13.13
CA GLY A 75 -2.93 0.52 14.48
C GLY A 75 -1.52 0.95 14.89
N LEU A 76 -0.53 0.08 14.68
CA LEU A 76 0.86 0.41 14.99
C LEU A 76 1.38 1.55 14.12
N SER A 77 1.13 1.51 12.80
CA SER A 77 1.56 2.57 11.89
C SER A 77 0.92 3.91 12.25
N TRP A 78 -0.37 3.93 12.56
CA TRP A 78 -1.09 5.14 12.98
C TRP A 78 -0.46 5.76 14.23
N ILE A 79 -0.19 4.94 15.25
CA ILE A 79 0.47 5.39 16.49
C ILE A 79 1.86 5.93 16.17
N THR A 80 2.69 5.16 15.46
CA THR A 80 4.07 5.53 15.13
C THR A 80 4.12 6.83 14.33
N PHE A 81 3.36 6.97 13.25
CA PHE A 81 3.37 8.18 12.42
C PHE A 81 2.77 9.39 13.14
N THR A 82 1.78 9.19 14.02
CA THR A 82 1.26 10.27 14.85
C THR A 82 2.30 10.78 15.84
N LEU A 83 3.05 9.87 16.49
CA LEU A 83 4.13 10.23 17.40
C LEU A 83 5.29 10.91 16.67
N LEU A 84 5.70 10.41 15.51
CA LEU A 84 6.72 11.06 14.69
C LEU A 84 6.29 12.47 14.29
N LYS A 85 5.04 12.63 13.84
CA LYS A 85 4.47 13.92 13.46
C LYS A 85 4.43 14.91 14.63
N SER A 86 4.13 14.47 15.86
CA SER A 86 4.03 15.35 17.02
C SER A 86 5.36 15.67 17.69
N THR A 87 6.43 14.89 17.43
CA THR A 87 7.74 15.05 18.09
C THR A 87 8.77 15.71 17.18
N ILE A 88 9.21 15.01 16.12
CA ILE A 88 10.29 15.46 15.23
C ILE A 88 9.79 15.98 13.88
N GLY A 89 8.52 15.70 13.55
CA GLY A 89 7.92 16.01 12.26
C GLY A 89 8.07 14.87 11.25
N LEU A 90 7.07 14.72 10.37
CA LEU A 90 7.02 13.64 9.37
C LEU A 90 7.25 14.12 7.93
N ARG A 91 6.98 15.40 7.64
CA ARG A 91 7.01 15.96 6.29
C ARG A 91 7.95 17.17 6.26
N ILE A 92 8.66 17.32 5.16
CA ILE A 92 9.48 18.51 4.87
C ILE A 92 8.64 19.79 4.83
N SER A 93 9.31 20.94 4.95
CA SER A 93 8.65 22.25 4.85
C SER A 93 8.03 22.48 3.47
N LYS A 94 7.02 23.36 3.38
CA LYS A 94 6.39 23.72 2.09
C LYS A 94 7.36 24.35 1.09
N ALA A 95 8.37 25.09 1.57
CA ALA A 95 9.42 25.63 0.73
C ALA A 95 10.32 24.52 0.16
N ALA A 96 10.71 23.54 0.99
CA ALA A 96 11.48 22.38 0.55
C ALA A 96 10.69 21.50 -0.42
N GLU A 97 9.40 21.27 -0.15
CA GLU A 97 8.50 20.53 -1.04
C GLU A 97 8.39 21.18 -2.44
N LYS A 98 8.30 22.51 -2.50
CA LYS A 98 8.28 23.25 -3.78
C LYS A 98 9.64 23.22 -4.50
N LEU A 99 10.75 23.14 -3.76
CA LEU A 99 12.09 23.11 -4.31
C LEU A 99 12.48 21.71 -4.85
N GLY A 100 11.90 20.65 -4.29
CA GLY A 100 12.24 19.26 -4.56
C GLY A 100 13.28 18.70 -3.59
N THR A 101 13.10 17.44 -3.18
CA THR A 101 13.94 16.78 -2.15
C THR A 101 15.40 16.64 -2.57
N ASP A 102 15.68 16.40 -3.85
CA ASP A 102 17.05 16.29 -4.37
C ASP A 102 17.88 17.54 -4.07
N LYS A 103 17.26 18.72 -4.22
CA LYS A 103 17.90 19.99 -3.98
C LYS A 103 17.82 20.44 -2.52
N ALA A 104 16.70 20.19 -1.86
CA ALA A 104 16.47 20.64 -0.48
C ALA A 104 17.23 19.82 0.57
N GLU A 105 17.43 18.52 0.33
CA GLU A 105 18.06 17.60 1.30
C GLU A 105 19.47 17.20 0.88
N VAL A 106 19.71 16.99 -0.42
CA VAL A 106 20.99 16.49 -0.94
C VAL A 106 21.83 17.59 -1.60
N GLY A 107 21.21 18.71 -2.01
CA GLY A 107 21.90 19.84 -2.64
C GLY A 107 22.25 19.63 -4.11
N VAL A 108 21.65 18.63 -4.76
CA VAL A 108 21.92 18.29 -6.16
C VAL A 108 20.71 18.53 -7.05
N THR A 109 20.94 18.68 -8.35
CA THR A 109 19.87 18.68 -9.37
C THR A 109 19.98 17.37 -10.13
N ALA A 110 18.98 16.49 -10.01
CA ALA A 110 19.05 15.15 -10.60
C ALA A 110 19.15 15.17 -12.14
N TYR A 111 18.52 16.16 -12.79
CA TYR A 111 18.52 16.31 -14.24
C TYR A 111 18.92 17.73 -14.61
N SER A 112 20.19 17.94 -14.95
CA SER A 112 20.77 19.27 -15.26
C SER A 112 20.89 19.57 -16.76
N ILE A 113 20.40 18.68 -17.63
CA ILE A 113 20.70 18.70 -19.08
C ILE A 113 19.59 19.36 -19.91
N ARG A 114 18.49 19.85 -19.30
CA ARG A 114 17.36 20.40 -20.06
C ARG A 114 16.81 21.75 -19.56
N ASP A 115 17.59 22.46 -18.77
CA ASP A 115 17.30 23.85 -18.41
C ASP A 115 18.08 24.82 -19.31
#